data_AF-A0A522A6U1-F1
#
_entry.id   AF-A0A522A6U1-F1
#
_cell.length_a   1.000
_cell.length_b   1.000
_cell.length_c   1.000
_cell.angle_alpha   90.00
_cell.angle_beta   90.00
_cell.angle_gamma   90.00
#
_symmetry.space_group_name_H-M   'P 1'
#
loop_
_entity.id
_entity.type
_entity.pdbx_description
1 polymer ?
#
loop_
_entity_poly.entity_id
_entity_poly.type
_entity_poly.pdbx_seq_one_letter_code
_entity_poly.pdbx_strand_id
1 'polypeptide(L)'
;NAEPPAAATVLAGAMEIHVPLAGLIDKDAELARLDREIAKNAQEIQRLNGKLGNDNFVANAPPDVVEREREKAAAAADALQRLSAQRKRIAALP
;
A
#
# COMPACT_ATOMS: atom_id res chain seq x y z
N ASN A 1 -9.64 27.92 60.47
CA ASN A 1 -9.35 28.26 59.06
C ASN A 1 -8.03 27.61 58.69
N ALA A 2 -8.06 26.47 57.99
CA ALA A 2 -6.86 25.80 57.50
C ALA A 2 -7.01 25.69 55.99
N GLU A 3 -6.37 26.61 55.27
CA GLU A 3 -6.30 26.61 53.81
C GLU A 3 -5.15 25.68 53.39
N PRO A 4 -5.37 24.71 52.49
CA PRO A 4 -4.28 23.85 52.03
C PRO A 4 -3.26 24.67 51.20
N PRO A 5 -1.96 24.29 51.23
CA PRO A 5 -0.94 24.99 50.48
C PRO A 5 -1.20 24.88 48.97
N ALA A 6 -0.92 25.96 48.24
CA ALA A 6 -1.05 25.98 46.80
C ALA A 6 0.02 25.08 46.15
N ALA A 7 -0.40 23.90 45.64
CA ALA A 7 0.04 23.31 44.37
C ALA A 7 -0.50 21.89 44.18
N ALA A 8 -0.97 21.60 42.97
CA ALA A 8 -0.36 20.60 42.11
C ALA A 8 -0.90 20.78 40.69
N THR A 9 -0.12 21.44 39.83
CA THR A 9 -0.36 21.38 38.39
C THR A 9 0.02 19.98 37.93
N VAL A 10 -0.98 19.14 37.66
CA VAL A 10 -0.76 17.89 36.95
C VAL A 10 -0.62 18.26 35.47
N LEU A 11 0.61 18.32 34.98
CA LEU A 11 0.86 18.20 33.56
C LEU A 11 0.46 16.76 33.21
N ALA A 12 -0.74 16.58 32.67
CA ALA A 12 -1.17 15.31 32.11
C ALA A 12 -0.23 15.01 30.94
N GLY A 13 0.84 14.27 31.23
CA GLY A 13 1.85 13.87 30.27
C GLY A 13 1.17 13.25 29.06
N ALA A 14 1.68 13.57 27.88
CA ALA A 14 1.19 13.06 26.61
C ALA A 14 0.92 11.55 26.73
N MET A 15 -0.36 11.17 26.73
CA MET A 15 -0.75 9.78 26.81
C MET A 15 -0.54 9.17 25.43
N GLU A 16 0.63 8.56 25.22
CA GLU A 16 0.89 7.77 24.03
C GLU A 16 0.20 6.42 24.17
N ILE A 17 -0.86 6.22 23.39
CA ILE A 17 -1.50 4.91 23.25
C ILE A 17 -0.66 4.09 22.27
N HIS A 18 0.17 3.21 22.83
CA HIS A 18 0.84 2.16 22.08
C HIS A 18 -0.11 0.97 21.98
N VAL A 19 -0.77 0.78 20.84
CA VAL A 19 -1.50 -0.48 20.55
C VAL A 19 -0.46 -1.50 20.08
N PRO A 20 -0.14 -2.55 20.86
CA PRO A 20 0.74 -3.61 20.39
C PRO A 20 0.02 -4.34 19.25
N LEU A 21 0.48 -4.16 18.01
CA LEU A 21 0.04 -4.97 16.87
C LEU A 21 0.53 -6.42 16.98
N ALA A 22 1.47 -6.69 17.89
CA ALA A 22 1.95 -8.01 18.26
C ALA A 22 0.80 -8.84 18.83
N GLY A 23 0.14 -9.63 17.97
CA GLY A 23 -0.99 -10.50 18.28
C GLY A 23 -2.22 -10.32 17.39
N LEU A 24 -2.32 -9.24 16.60
CA LEU A 24 -3.47 -8.94 15.74
C LEU A 24 -3.18 -9.08 14.23
N ILE A 25 -1.90 -9.06 13.83
CA ILE A 25 -1.47 -9.25 12.44
C ILE A 25 -0.35 -10.29 12.44
N ASP A 26 -0.59 -11.43 11.80
CA ASP A 26 0.50 -12.31 11.38
C ASP A 26 1.28 -11.59 10.27
N LYS A 27 2.38 -10.96 10.67
CA LYS A 27 3.24 -10.15 9.78
C LYS A 27 3.72 -10.96 8.59
N ASP A 28 4.10 -12.22 8.80
CA ASP A 28 4.60 -13.07 7.74
C ASP A 28 3.49 -13.47 6.78
N ALA A 29 2.29 -13.79 7.30
CA ALA A 29 1.12 -14.06 6.46
C ALA A 29 0.70 -12.82 5.64
N GLU A 30 0.71 -11.62 6.23
CA GLU A 30 0.34 -10.39 5.53
C GLU A 30 1.40 -9.98 4.50
N LEU A 31 2.69 -10.12 4.81
CA LEU A 31 3.76 -9.93 3.83
C LEU A 31 3.64 -10.93 2.68
N ALA A 32 3.34 -12.21 2.96
CA ALA A 32 3.12 -13.23 1.93
C ALA A 32 1.87 -12.93 1.07
N ARG A 33 0.78 -12.42 1.66
CA ARG A 33 -0.41 -11.97 0.90
C ARG A 33 -0.04 -10.82 -0.03
N LEU A 34 0.66 -9.80 0.49
CA LEU A 34 1.09 -8.64 -0.29
C LEU A 34 2.06 -9.04 -1.41
N ASP A 35 3.00 -9.96 -1.16
CA ASP A 35 3.92 -10.47 -2.17
C ASP A 35 3.19 -11.17 -3.33
N ARG A 36 2.16 -11.97 -3.03
CA ARG A 36 1.34 -12.60 -4.07
C ARG A 36 0.57 -11.57 -4.89
N GLU A 37 -0.01 -10.54 -4.25
CA GLU A 37 -0.73 -9.48 -4.95
C GLU A 37 0.20 -8.62 -5.81
N ILE A 38 1.38 -8.29 -5.29
CA ILE A 38 2.45 -7.61 -6.03
C ILE A 38 2.86 -8.42 -7.26
N ALA A 39 3.13 -9.72 -7.10
CA ALA A 39 3.50 -10.59 -8.21
C ALA A 39 2.41 -10.68 -9.28
N LYS A 40 1.14 -10.78 -8.88
CA LYS A 40 0.00 -10.81 -9.80
C LYS A 40 -0.11 -9.51 -10.60
N ASN A 41 -0.03 -8.36 -9.94
CA ASN A 41 -0.08 -7.06 -10.62
C ASN A 41 1.12 -6.86 -11.55
N ALA A 42 2.32 -7.26 -11.13
CA ALA A 42 3.53 -7.19 -11.95
C ALA A 42 3.40 -8.04 -13.23
N GLN A 43 2.87 -9.26 -13.13
CA GLN A 43 2.60 -10.11 -14.30
C GLN A 43 1.54 -9.51 -15.23
N GLU A 44 0.49 -8.92 -14.66
CA GLU A 44 -0.55 -8.26 -15.45
C GLU A 44 0.01 -7.05 -16.22
N ILE A 45 0.80 -6.20 -15.57
CA ILE A 45 1.51 -5.08 -16.20
C ILE A 45 2.42 -5.59 -17.32
N GLN A 46 3.20 -6.64 -17.08
CA GLN A 46 4.08 -7.23 -18.09
C GLN A 46 3.29 -7.68 -19.33
N ARG A 47 2.13 -8.32 -19.13
CA ARG A 47 1.27 -8.77 -20.23
C ARG A 47 0.67 -7.59 -20.99
N LEU A 48 0.21 -6.56 -20.30
CA LEU A 48 -0.37 -5.35 -20.90
C LEU A 48 0.70 -4.58 -21.69
N ASN A 49 1.87 -4.37 -21.11
CA ASN A 49 2.99 -3.72 -21.78
C ASN A 49 3.49 -4.51 -22.98
N GLY A 50 3.48 -5.86 -22.92
CA GLY A 50 3.82 -6.70 -24.07
C GLY A 50 2.85 -6.51 -25.25
N LYS A 51 1.55 -6.29 -24.97
CA LYS A 51 0.57 -5.97 -26.02
C LYS A 51 0.74 -4.55 -26.53
N LEU A 52 0.92 -3.58 -25.64
CA LEU A 52 1.04 -2.16 -25.98
C LEU A 52 2.38 -1.81 -26.66
N GLY A 53 3.42 -2.62 -26.43
CA GLY A 53 4.71 -2.52 -27.12
C GLY A 53 4.77 -3.30 -28.44
N ASN A 54 3.70 -4.02 -28.80
CA ASN A 54 3.60 -4.66 -30.11
C ASN A 54 2.99 -3.67 -31.11
N ASP A 55 3.83 -3.12 -32.00
CA ASP A 55 3.41 -2.15 -33.00
C ASP A 55 2.26 -2.65 -33.89
N ASN A 56 2.21 -3.96 -34.17
CA ASN A 56 1.09 -4.55 -34.93
C ASN A 56 -0.23 -4.49 -34.14
N PHE A 57 -0.19 -4.61 -32.81
CA PHE A 57 -1.39 -4.46 -31.98
C PHE A 57 -1.82 -2.99 -31.95
N VAL A 58 -0.89 -2.06 -31.72
CA VAL A 58 -1.21 -0.62 -31.65
C VAL A 58 -1.70 -0.07 -32.99
N ALA A 59 -1.12 -0.53 -34.10
CA ALA A 59 -1.50 -0.06 -35.44
C ALA A 59 -2.83 -0.64 -35.95
N ASN A 60 -3.19 -1.87 -35.53
CA ASN A 60 -4.39 -2.56 -36.06
C ASN A 60 -5.55 -2.63 -35.07
N ALA A 61 -5.32 -2.41 -33.77
CA ALA A 61 -6.38 -2.42 -32.79
C ALA A 61 -7.17 -1.10 -32.83
N PRO A 62 -8.48 -1.15 -32.54
CA PRO A 62 -9.28 0.06 -32.35
C PRO A 62 -8.68 0.99 -31.29
N PRO A 63 -8.67 2.32 -31.50
CA PRO A 63 -8.09 3.27 -30.55
C PRO A 63 -8.65 3.17 -29.14
N ASP A 64 -9.96 2.91 -28.99
CA ASP A 64 -10.62 2.69 -27.70
C ASP A 64 -10.08 1.46 -26.95
N VAL A 65 -9.70 0.41 -27.68
CA VAL A 65 -9.10 -0.79 -27.10
C VAL A 65 -7.67 -0.50 -26.63
N VAL A 66 -6.88 0.23 -27.43
CA VAL A 66 -5.51 0.62 -27.07
C VAL A 66 -5.51 1.50 -25.83
N GLU A 67 -6.35 2.54 -25.81
CA GLU A 67 -6.46 3.44 -24.66
C GLU A 67 -6.92 2.70 -23.41
N ARG A 68 -7.93 1.83 -23.51
CA ARG A 68 -8.37 1.01 -22.36
C ARG A 68 -7.26 0.12 -21.82
N GLU A 69 -6.44 -0.48 -22.68
CA GLU A 69 -5.32 -1.31 -22.22
C GLU A 69 -4.20 -0.44 -21.60
N ARG A 70 -3.98 0.80 -22.08
CA ARG A 70 -3.06 1.77 -21.43
C ARG A 70 -3.56 2.19 -20.05
N GLU A 71 -4.85 2.52 -19.92
CA GLU A 71 -5.48 2.88 -18.65
C GLU A 71 -5.37 1.73 -17.64
N LYS A 72 -5.63 0.49 -18.07
CA LYS A 72 -5.43 -0.70 -17.22
C LYS A 72 -3.98 -0.85 -16.79
N ALA A 73 -3.02 -0.64 -17.68
CA ALA A 73 -1.61 -0.74 -17.35
C ALA A 73 -1.20 0.31 -16.30
N ALA A 74 -1.69 1.54 -16.45
CA ALA A 74 -1.48 2.62 -15.49
C ALA A 74 -2.12 2.31 -14.14
N ALA A 75 -3.38 1.86 -14.12
CA ALA A 75 -4.08 1.51 -12.89
C ALA A 75 -3.39 0.35 -12.14
N ALA A 76 -2.93 -0.67 -12.87
CA ALA A 76 -2.17 -1.78 -12.29
C ALA A 76 -0.81 -1.32 -11.73
N ALA A 77 -0.12 -0.40 -12.41
CA ALA A 77 1.13 0.19 -11.92
C ALA A 77 0.93 1.00 -10.63
N ASP A 78 -0.13 1.81 -10.56
CA ASP A 78 -0.50 2.55 -9.36
C ASP A 78 -0.82 1.61 -8.19
N ALA A 79 -1.61 0.55 -8.45
CA ALA A 79 -1.92 -0.47 -7.45
C ALA A 79 -0.65 -1.16 -6.93
N LEU A 80 0.25 -1.56 -7.83
CA LEU A 80 1.53 -2.17 -7.50
C LEU A 80 2.38 -1.25 -6.60
N GLN A 81 2.43 0.04 -6.90
CA GLN A 81 3.17 1.01 -6.10
C GLN A 81 2.59 1.15 -4.69
N ARG A 82 1.26 1.20 -4.56
CA ARG A 82 0.58 1.26 -3.26
C ARG A 82 0.82 0.00 -2.43
N LEU A 83 0.69 -1.18 -3.05
CA LEU A 83 0.94 -2.47 -2.38
C LEU A 83 2.41 -2.60 -1.94
N SER A 84 3.35 -2.17 -2.78
CA SER A 84 4.77 -2.18 -2.46
C SER A 84 5.10 -1.23 -1.30
N ALA A 85 4.47 -0.05 -1.26
CA ALA A 85 4.62 0.89 -0.14
C ALA A 85 4.03 0.33 1.15
N GLN A 86 2.84 -0.29 1.08
CA GLN A 86 2.22 -0.98 2.22
C GLN A 86 3.11 -2.11 2.75
N ARG A 87 3.63 -2.95 1.87
CA ARG A 87 4.55 -4.03 2.22
C ARG A 87 5.78 -3.51 2.95
N LYS A 88 6.40 -2.44 2.44
CA LYS A 88 7.56 -1.80 3.10
C LYS A 88 7.22 -1.29 4.50
N ARG A 89 6.05 -0.66 4.68
CA ARG A 89 5.58 -0.19 5.99
C ARG A 89 5.41 -1.35 6.97
N ILE A 90 4.79 -2.44 6.55
CA ILE A 90 4.57 -3.63 7.39
C ILE A 90 5.89 -4.33 7.70
N ALA A 91 6.79 -4.45 6.73
CA ALA A 91 8.12 -5.02 6.93
C ALA A 91 8.94 -4.24 7.98
N ALA A 92 8.78 -2.92 8.02
CA ALA A 92 9.45 -2.01 8.95
C ALA A 92 8.81 -1.95 10.35
N LEU A 93 7.68 -2.62 10.59
CA LEU A 93 7.11 -2.71 11.94
C LEU A 93 8.01 -3.59 12.83
N PRO A 94 8.27 -3.16 14.08
CA PRO A 94 9.09 -3.90 15.04
C PRO A 94 8.47 -5.24 15.46
#